data_AF-A0A7R9VMC5-F1
#
_entry.id   AF-A0A7R9VMC5-F1
#
_cell.length_a   1.000
_cell.length_b   1.000
_cell.length_c   1.000
_cell.angle_alpha   90.00
_cell.angle_beta   90.00
_cell.angle_gamma   90.00
#
_symmetry.space_group_name_H-M   'P 1'
#
loop_
_entity.id
_entity.type
_entity.pdbx_description
1 polymer ?
#
loop_
_entity_poly.entity_id
_entity_poly.type
_entity_poly.pdbx_seq_one_letter_code
_entity_poly.pdbx_strand_id
1 'polypeptide(L)'
;MANDAEAKEALAWVMNEGHFDDIRKKVMESLRQNESLKAYTMQQLDDSETLAGTDLATANRKKVLEGLRKELEDKLLDYASREAWSAMSDPNDPICRLIEEKVHEALCVLYEKRHQQARTPAHQHFHQQQQQHQQTAHGQSA
;
A
#
# COMPACT_ATOMS: atom_id res chain seq x y z
N MET A 1 5.87 5.56 21.93
CA MET A 1 5.35 6.34 20.80
C MET A 1 6.31 6.13 19.66
N ALA A 2 5.89 5.44 18.59
CA ALA A 2 6.70 5.36 17.37
C ALA A 2 7.02 6.79 16.93
N ASN A 3 8.29 7.06 16.62
CA ASN A 3 8.72 8.40 16.23
C ASN A 3 8.11 8.69 14.85
N ASP A 4 7.46 9.84 14.65
CA ASP A 4 6.75 10.17 13.39
C ASP A 4 7.64 10.01 12.13
N ALA A 5 8.96 10.19 12.30
CA ALA A 5 9.96 9.91 11.26
C ALA A 5 10.04 8.43 10.86
N GLU A 6 9.99 7.50 11.82
CA GLU A 6 10.04 6.05 11.57
C GLU A 6 8.80 5.58 10.81
N ALA A 7 7.62 6.09 11.18
CA ALA A 7 6.38 5.80 10.48
C ALA A 7 6.43 6.26 9.01
N LYS A 8 7.02 7.45 8.75
CA LYS A 8 7.20 7.97 7.38
C LYS A 8 8.19 7.14 6.57
N GLU A 9 9.30 6.70 7.17
CA GLU A 9 10.26 5.82 6.50
C GLU A 9 9.66 4.45 6.18
N ALA A 10 8.89 3.88 7.10
CA ALA A 10 8.22 2.60 6.89
C ALA A 10 7.18 2.70 5.78
N LEU A 11 6.38 3.78 5.79
CA LEU A 11 5.42 4.06 4.72
C LEU A 11 6.12 4.23 3.36
N ALA A 12 7.22 4.98 3.31
CA ALA A 12 7.99 5.17 2.08
C ALA A 12 8.53 3.84 1.52
N TRP A 13 8.97 2.94 2.41
CA TRP A 13 9.38 1.59 2.00
C TRP A 13 8.21 0.78 1.44
N VAL A 14 7.07 0.76 2.13
CA VAL A 14 5.85 0.04 1.66
C VAL A 14 5.34 0.61 0.33
N MET A 15 5.44 1.93 0.12
CA MET A 15 5.05 2.56 -1.14
C MET A 15 6.02 2.28 -2.29
N ASN A 16 7.21 1.75 -2.02
CA ASN A 16 8.23 1.46 -3.02
C ASN A 16 8.30 -0.03 -3.35
N GLU A 17 8.99 -0.38 -4.44
CA GLU A 17 9.33 -1.76 -4.82
C GLU A 17 8.14 -2.73 -4.96
N GLY A 18 6.94 -2.21 -5.26
CA GLY A 18 5.76 -3.02 -5.57
C GLY A 18 4.99 -3.57 -4.36
N HIS A 19 5.43 -3.29 -3.12
CA HIS A 19 4.74 -3.78 -1.93
C HIS A 19 3.32 -3.20 -1.80
N PHE A 20 3.15 -1.90 -2.08
CA PHE A 20 1.82 -1.29 -2.16
C PHE A 20 0.98 -1.83 -3.32
N ASP A 21 1.61 -2.23 -4.43
CA ASP A 21 0.89 -2.79 -5.58
C ASP A 21 0.25 -4.14 -5.24
N ASP A 22 0.90 -4.96 -4.42
CA ASP A 22 0.34 -6.21 -3.90
C ASP A 22 -0.91 -5.97 -3.06
N ILE A 23 -0.86 -4.98 -2.15
CA ILE A 23 -2.00 -4.58 -1.32
C ILE A 23 -3.14 -4.10 -2.22
N ARG A 24 -2.86 -3.18 -3.15
CA ARG A 24 -3.84 -2.65 -4.11
C ARG A 24 -4.47 -3.75 -4.96
N LYS A 25 -3.67 -4.71 -5.42
CA LYS A 25 -4.15 -5.86 -6.19
C LYS A 25 -5.11 -6.70 -5.36
N LYS A 26 -4.77 -6.98 -4.09
CA LYS A 26 -5.63 -7.78 -3.21
C LYS A 26 -6.96 -7.10 -2.90
N VAL A 27 -6.95 -5.79 -2.69
CA VAL A 27 -8.17 -4.97 -2.54
C VAL A 27 -9.04 -5.07 -3.80
N MET A 28 -8.46 -4.88 -5.00
CA MET A 28 -9.20 -4.98 -6.26
C MET A 28 -9.79 -6.39 -6.47
N GLU A 29 -9.07 -7.45 -6.13
CA GLU A 29 -9.57 -8.82 -6.20
C GLU A 29 -10.74 -9.05 -5.25
N SER A 30 -10.64 -8.58 -4.00
CA SER A 30 -11.72 -8.66 -3.02
C SER A 30 -12.98 -7.94 -3.51
N LEU A 31 -12.86 -6.70 -3.99
CA LEU A 31 -14.00 -5.94 -4.52
C LEU A 31 -14.65 -6.61 -5.73
N ARG A 32 -13.88 -7.20 -6.64
CA ARG A 32 -14.43 -7.95 -7.80
C ARG A 32 -15.24 -9.17 -7.39
N GLN A 33 -14.88 -9.78 -6.27
CA GLN A 33 -15.53 -10.97 -5.72
C GLN A 33 -16.62 -10.63 -4.68
N ASN A 34 -16.76 -9.37 -4.30
CA ASN A 34 -17.71 -8.93 -3.29
C ASN A 34 -19.15 -9.02 -3.82
N GLU A 35 -19.89 -10.01 -3.34
CA GLU A 35 -21.29 -10.24 -3.72
C GLU A 35 -22.24 -9.13 -3.24
N SER A 36 -21.93 -8.47 -2.11
CA SER A 36 -22.68 -7.34 -1.59
C SER A 36 -22.60 -6.15 -2.56
N LEU A 37 -21.40 -5.81 -3.05
CA LEU A 37 -21.20 -4.77 -4.06
C LEU A 37 -21.89 -5.12 -5.39
N LYS A 38 -21.86 -6.39 -5.82
CA LYS A 38 -22.59 -6.84 -7.02
C LYS A 38 -24.10 -6.66 -6.85
N ALA A 39 -24.67 -7.12 -5.74
CA ALA A 39 -26.09 -7.00 -5.45
C ALA A 39 -26.52 -5.52 -5.38
N TYR A 40 -25.73 -4.68 -4.71
CA TYR A 40 -25.96 -3.24 -4.68
C TYR A 40 -25.93 -2.62 -6.08
N THR A 41 -24.96 -3.01 -6.92
CA THR A 41 -24.86 -2.53 -8.30
C THR A 41 -26.08 -2.92 -9.12
N MET A 42 -26.56 -4.17 -9.00
CA MET A 42 -27.78 -4.62 -9.68
C MET A 42 -29.00 -3.81 -9.22
N GLN A 43 -29.14 -3.60 -7.92
CA GLN A 43 -30.23 -2.77 -7.39
C GLN A 43 -30.19 -1.34 -7.95
N GLN A 44 -29.01 -0.71 -8.01
CA GLN A 44 -28.89 0.64 -8.60
C GLN A 44 -29.23 0.68 -10.09
N LEU A 45 -29.02 -0.42 -10.82
CA LEU A 45 -29.45 -0.54 -12.22
C LEU A 45 -30.96 -0.72 -12.33
N ASP A 46 -31.59 -1.52 -11.46
CA ASP A 46 -33.04 -1.71 -11.41
C ASP A 46 -33.77 -0.38 -11.10
N ASP A 47 -33.18 0.43 -10.22
CA ASP A 47 -33.70 1.74 -9.81
C ASP A 47 -33.28 2.89 -10.77
N SER A 48 -32.58 2.60 -11.88
CA SER A 48 -31.98 3.64 -12.72
C SER A 48 -33.00 4.45 -13.51
N GLU A 49 -32.94 5.77 -13.37
CA GLU A 49 -33.76 6.71 -14.16
C GLU A 49 -33.34 6.70 -15.63
N THR A 50 -32.03 6.59 -15.89
CA THR A 50 -31.50 6.50 -17.26
C THR A 50 -32.08 5.30 -17.99
N LEU A 51 -32.21 4.14 -17.33
CA LEU A 51 -32.82 2.95 -17.95
C LEU A 51 -34.34 3.07 -18.04
N ALA A 52 -35.01 3.52 -16.98
CA ALA A 52 -36.47 3.64 -16.94
C ALA A 52 -37.04 4.56 -18.03
N GLY A 53 -36.33 5.64 -18.38
CA GLY A 53 -36.75 6.61 -19.39
C GLY A 53 -36.33 6.29 -20.83
N THR A 54 -35.59 5.20 -21.06
CA THR A 54 -34.96 4.92 -22.36
C THR A 54 -35.65 3.81 -23.13
N ASP A 55 -36.06 4.08 -24.37
CA ASP A 55 -36.42 3.02 -25.33
C ASP A 55 -35.15 2.31 -25.85
N LEU A 56 -34.80 1.20 -25.20
CA LEU A 56 -33.58 0.44 -25.48
C LEU A 56 -33.52 -0.14 -26.90
N ALA A 57 -34.66 -0.27 -27.61
CA ALA A 57 -34.68 -0.77 -28.98
C ALA A 57 -34.12 0.24 -29.98
N THR A 58 -34.23 1.54 -29.68
CA THR A 58 -33.83 2.64 -30.57
C THR A 58 -32.67 3.46 -30.00
N ALA A 59 -32.34 3.29 -28.72
CA ALA A 59 -31.33 4.08 -28.04
C ALA A 59 -29.89 3.79 -28.53
N ASN A 60 -29.09 4.85 -28.60
CA ASN A 60 -27.66 4.72 -28.83
C ASN A 60 -26.97 4.17 -27.58
N ARG A 61 -26.43 2.95 -27.68
CA ARG A 61 -25.72 2.25 -26.59
C ARG A 61 -24.69 3.11 -25.87
N LYS A 62 -23.87 3.88 -26.59
CA LYS A 62 -22.84 4.73 -25.96
C LYS A 62 -23.47 5.81 -25.09
N LYS A 63 -24.56 6.42 -25.54
CA LYS A 63 -25.27 7.46 -24.79
C LYS A 63 -25.93 6.88 -23.54
N VAL A 64 -26.48 5.67 -23.61
CA VAL A 64 -27.06 4.97 -22.44
C VAL A 64 -25.98 4.65 -21.41
N LEU A 65 -24.86 4.06 -21.84
CA LEU A 65 -23.74 3.74 -20.94
C LEU A 65 -23.13 4.98 -20.29
N GLU A 66 -23.01 6.08 -21.03
CA GLU A 66 -22.53 7.35 -20.49
C GLU A 66 -23.52 7.96 -19.47
N GLY A 67 -24.82 7.86 -19.74
CA GLY A 67 -25.87 8.29 -18.79
C GLY A 67 -25.81 7.48 -17.50
N LEU A 68 -25.75 6.15 -17.62
CA LEU A 68 -25.59 5.24 -16.48
C LEU A 68 -24.34 5.54 -15.67
N ARG A 69 -23.22 5.79 -16.35
CA ARG A 69 -21.97 6.17 -15.67
C ARG A 69 -22.17 7.45 -14.87
N LYS A 70 -22.69 8.52 -15.48
CA LYS A 70 -22.92 9.80 -14.78
C LYS A 70 -23.87 9.68 -13.59
N GLU A 71 -24.87 8.82 -13.69
CA GLU A 71 -25.87 8.62 -12.64
C GLU A 71 -25.33 7.79 -11.48
N LEU A 72 -24.56 6.73 -11.78
CA LEU A 72 -24.22 5.69 -10.81
C LEU A 72 -22.76 5.72 -10.33
N GLU A 73 -21.84 6.35 -11.05
CA GLU A 73 -20.39 6.31 -10.75
C GLU A 73 -20.09 6.68 -9.30
N ASP A 74 -20.58 7.82 -8.83
CA ASP A 74 -20.30 8.27 -7.46
C ASP A 74 -20.90 7.34 -6.40
N LYS A 75 -22.13 6.84 -6.60
CA LYS A 75 -22.81 5.94 -5.66
C LYS A 75 -22.07 4.60 -5.54
N LEU A 76 -21.70 4.02 -6.67
CA LEU A 76 -20.99 2.74 -6.72
C LEU A 76 -19.56 2.90 -6.19
N LEU A 77 -18.89 4.01 -6.50
CA LEU A 77 -17.56 4.29 -6.00
C LEU A 77 -17.55 4.49 -4.48
N ASP A 78 -18.52 5.21 -3.92
CA ASP A 78 -18.66 5.38 -2.46
C ASP A 78 -18.88 4.04 -1.75
N TYR A 79 -19.82 3.22 -2.26
CA TYR A 79 -20.07 1.90 -1.70
C TYR A 79 -18.83 0.98 -1.78
N ALA A 80 -18.18 0.91 -2.96
CA ALA A 80 -16.95 0.14 -3.13
C ALA A 80 -15.82 0.64 -2.21
N SER A 81 -15.70 1.96 -2.01
CA SER A 81 -14.70 2.54 -1.11
C SER A 81 -14.95 2.14 0.34
N ARG A 82 -16.21 2.12 0.78
CA ARG A 82 -16.59 1.68 2.13
C ARG A 82 -16.28 0.20 2.34
N GLU A 83 -16.62 -0.66 1.38
CA GLU A 83 -16.31 -2.09 1.44
C GLU A 83 -14.79 -2.32 1.47
N ALA A 84 -14.02 -1.60 0.64
CA ALA A 84 -12.57 -1.66 0.65
C ALA A 84 -11.98 -1.24 1.99
N TRP A 85 -12.47 -0.13 2.56
CA TRP A 85 -12.04 0.36 3.86
C TRP A 85 -12.32 -0.65 4.97
N SER A 86 -13.51 -1.26 4.94
CA SER A 86 -13.89 -2.31 5.89
C SER A 86 -12.92 -3.50 5.81
N ALA A 87 -12.63 -3.99 4.59
CA ALA A 87 -11.70 -5.10 4.40
C ALA A 87 -10.26 -4.77 4.84
N MET A 88 -9.80 -3.53 4.62
CA MET A 88 -8.48 -3.09 5.08
C MET A 88 -8.40 -2.91 6.60
N SER A 89 -9.54 -2.69 7.27
CA SER A 89 -9.60 -2.37 8.70
C SER A 89 -10.04 -3.54 9.59
N ASP A 90 -10.54 -4.63 9.02
CA ASP A 90 -10.95 -5.83 9.78
C ASP A 90 -9.73 -6.74 10.02
N PRO A 91 -9.30 -6.96 11.28
CA PRO A 91 -8.16 -7.81 11.60
C PRO A 91 -8.29 -9.26 11.13
N ASN A 92 -9.51 -9.74 10.86
CA ASN A 92 -9.75 -11.09 10.36
C ASN A 92 -9.62 -11.17 8.83
N ASP A 93 -9.67 -10.04 8.13
CA ASP A 93 -9.58 -10.00 6.68
C ASP A 93 -8.12 -10.26 6.23
N PRO A 94 -7.90 -11.08 5.19
CA PRO A 94 -6.57 -11.29 4.62
C PRO A 94 -5.86 -10.02 4.16
N ILE A 95 -6.58 -8.97 3.74
CA ILE A 95 -6.01 -7.70 3.31
C ILE A 95 -5.40 -6.96 4.50
N CYS A 96 -6.11 -6.89 5.62
CA CYS A 96 -5.60 -6.26 6.83
C CYS A 96 -4.30 -6.94 7.29
N ARG A 97 -4.28 -8.28 7.31
CA ARG A 97 -3.08 -9.06 7.65
C ARG A 97 -1.92 -8.81 6.69
N LEU A 98 -2.19 -8.74 5.38
CA LEU A 98 -1.16 -8.39 4.40
C LEU A 98 -0.57 -6.99 4.65
N ILE A 99 -1.40 -6.00 5.00
CA ILE A 99 -0.93 -4.66 5.35
C ILE A 99 -0.03 -4.73 6.58
N GLU A 100 -0.45 -5.44 7.64
CA GLU A 100 0.36 -5.65 8.85
C GLU A 100 1.70 -6.32 8.55
N GLU A 101 1.70 -7.37 7.72
CA GLU A 101 2.90 -8.07 7.28
C GLU A 101 3.86 -7.12 6.55
N LYS A 102 3.37 -6.31 5.59
CA LYS A 102 4.21 -5.35 4.86
C LYS A 102 4.77 -4.25 5.74
N VAL A 103 3.99 -3.75 6.69
CA VAL A 103 4.47 -2.76 7.67
C VAL A 103 5.51 -3.40 8.61
N HIS A 104 5.29 -4.64 9.04
CA HIS A 104 6.25 -5.36 9.86
C HIS A 104 7.58 -5.59 9.14
N GLU A 105 7.55 -6.06 7.88
CA GLU A 105 8.72 -6.19 7.01
C GLU A 105 9.49 -4.86 6.90
N ALA A 106 8.77 -3.76 6.64
CA ALA A 106 9.36 -2.43 6.54
C ALA A 106 10.11 -2.05 7.83
N LEU A 107 9.47 -2.25 8.98
CA LEU A 107 10.08 -1.94 10.27
C LEU A 107 11.34 -2.78 10.50
N CYS A 108 11.29 -4.10 10.24
CA CYS A 108 12.46 -4.97 10.35
C CYS A 108 13.64 -4.47 9.52
N VAL A 109 13.42 -4.15 8.24
CA VAL A 109 14.47 -3.60 7.35
C VAL A 109 15.04 -2.29 7.90
N LEU A 110 14.20 -1.39 8.40
CA LEU A 110 14.64 -0.10 8.96
C LEU A 110 15.42 -0.27 10.26
N TYR A 111 15.03 -1.22 11.11
CA TYR A 111 15.78 -1.56 12.33
C TYR A 111 17.16 -2.13 12.00
N GLU A 112 17.24 -3.07 11.06
CA GLU A 112 18.51 -3.65 10.60
C GLU A 112 19.44 -2.58 10.02
N LYS A 113 18.92 -1.71 9.16
CA LYS A 113 19.69 -0.60 8.56
C LYS A 113 20.28 0.33 9.62
N ARG A 114 19.49 0.73 10.62
CA ARG A 114 19.95 1.57 11.73
C ARG A 114 21.02 0.88 12.57
N HIS A 115 20.83 -0.41 12.85
CA HIS A 115 21.80 -1.18 13.64
C HIS A 115 23.14 -1.34 12.91
N GLN A 116 23.13 -1.50 11.58
CA GLN A 116 24.35 -1.53 10.76
C GLN A 116 25.07 -0.18 10.74
N GLN A 117 24.34 0.92 10.60
CA GLN A 117 24.90 2.28 10.62
C GLN A 117 25.52 2.64 11.98
N ALA A 118 24.92 2.19 13.08
CA ALA A 118 25.46 2.39 14.42
C ALA A 118 26.78 1.62 14.67
N ARG A 119 27.02 0.53 13.92
CA ARG A 119 28.24 -0.29 14.02
C ARG A 119 29.41 0.22 13.18
N THR A 120 29.15 1.01 12.15
CA THR A 120 30.18 1.50 11.21
C THR A 120 31.24 2.43 11.83
N PRO A 121 30.95 3.31 12.81
CA PRO A 121 31.97 4.17 13.43
C PRO A 121 33.03 3.36 14.19
N ALA A 122 32.66 2.24 14.81
CA ALA A 122 33.57 1.43 15.61
C ALA A 122 34.62 0.68 14.76
N HIS A 123 34.23 0.23 13.55
CA HIS A 123 35.15 -0.45 12.64
C HIS A 123 36.13 0.51 11.95
N GLN A 124 35.71 1.73 11.62
CA GLN A 124 36.61 2.73 11.05
C GLN A 124 37.66 3.22 12.05
N HIS A 125 37.27 3.41 13.32
CA HIS A 125 38.19 3.85 14.36
C HIS A 125 39.22 2.77 14.72
N PHE A 126 38.81 1.49 14.78
CA PHE A 126 39.72 0.38 15.04
C PHE A 126 40.75 0.19 13.91
N HIS A 127 40.35 0.36 12.65
CA HIS A 127 41.26 0.25 11.51
C HIS A 127 42.25 1.42 11.43
N GLN A 128 41.82 2.64 11.77
CA GLN A 128 42.71 3.81 11.83
C GLN A 128 43.72 3.71 12.99
N GLN A 129 43.30 3.16 14.15
CA GLN A 129 44.18 2.97 15.29
C GLN A 129 45.22 1.86 15.05
N GLN A 130 44.89 0.79 14.31
CA GLN A 130 45.87 -0.21 13.88
C GLN A 130 46.92 0.35 12.91
N GLN A 131 46.50 1.21 11.98
CA GLN A 131 47.44 1.83 11.03
C GLN A 131 48.43 2.79 11.72
N GLN A 132 47.99 3.52 12.76
CA GLN A 132 48.88 4.37 13.55
C GLN A 132 49.93 3.56 14.33
N HIS A 133 49.56 2.43 14.94
CA HIS A 133 50.51 1.58 15.66
C HIS A 133 51.58 0.95 14.75
N GLN A 134 51.24 0.59 13.50
CA GLN A 134 52.21 0.05 12.54
C GLN A 134 53.23 1.10 12.05
N GLN A 135 52.81 2.37 11.92
CA GLN A 135 53.71 3.46 11.53
C GLN A 135 54.66 3.87 12.66
N THR A 136 54.21 3.87 13.91
CA THR A 136 55.08 4.16 15.06
C THR A 136 56.11 3.04 15.34
N ALA A 137 55.79 1.79 15.00
CA ALA A 137 56.71 0.66 15.18
C ALA A 137 57.87 0.64 14.18
N HIS A 138 57.73 1.22 12.98
CA HIS A 138 58.78 1.28 11.96
C HIS A 138 59.67 2.54 12.06
N GLY A 139 59.33 3.51 12.90
CA GLY A 139 60.10 4.75 13.10
C GLY A 139 61.16 4.70 14.21
N GLN A 140 61.30 3.57 14.92
CA GLN A 140 62.24 3.43 16.06
C GLN A 140 63.46 2.54 15.78
N SER A 141 63.65 2.07 14.54
CA SER A 141 64.90 1.44 14.10
C SER A 141 65.69 2.42 13.23
N ALA A 142 66.37 3.38 13.86
CA ALA A 142 67.45 4.17 13.27
C ALA A 142 68.54 4.37 14.34
#